data_AF-A0A377BE78-F1
#
_entry.id   AF-A0A377BE78-F1
#
_cell.length_a   1.000
_cell.length_b   1.000
_cell.length_c   1.000
_cell.angle_alpha   90.00
_cell.angle_beta   90.00
_cell.angle_gamma   90.00
#
_symmetry.space_group_name_H-M   'P 1'
#
loop_
_entity.id
_entity.type
_entity.pdbx_description
1 polymer ?
#
loop_
_entity_poly.entity_id
_entity_poly.type
_entity_poly.pdbx_seq_one_letter_code
_entity_poly.pdbx_strand_id
1 'polypeptide(L)'
;MDNTIKANLHTFDDRDDVARFIEASFADGLFEDVAAAFEEIRTAEGPEQASAMVARHAVLYPLKFGSCMREVNLWGCPYRLKCQSAAFCEHFTLTGRMDELPNLIAKKQALQKAYSKLTQLTQRQPDYQTRLADIEKRLHQLKAIQAQWQRRAKTQQLVATENVLSGEVITEGKVRTLAQLFALEYQQLMKEND
;
A
#
# COMPACT_ATOMS: atom_id res chain seq x y z
N MET A 1 7.51 12.76 -8.22
CA MET A 1 7.86 13.43 -6.95
C MET A 1 6.67 14.16 -6.33
N ASP A 2 5.91 14.93 -7.11
CA ASP A 2 4.73 15.68 -6.62
C ASP A 2 3.66 14.79 -5.97
N ASN A 3 3.22 13.73 -6.67
CA ASN A 3 2.24 12.76 -6.15
C ASN A 3 2.66 12.12 -4.81
N THR A 4 3.95 11.92 -4.58
CA THR A 4 4.46 11.32 -3.33
C THR A 4 4.30 12.28 -2.15
N ILE A 5 4.58 13.57 -2.34
CA ILE A 5 4.43 14.59 -1.30
C ILE A 5 2.94 14.81 -1.00
N LYS A 6 2.13 14.96 -2.05
CA LYS A 6 0.67 15.11 -1.95
C LYS A 6 0.02 13.94 -1.25
N ALA A 7 0.42 12.71 -1.58
CA ALA A 7 -0.05 11.52 -0.88
C ALA A 7 0.35 11.54 0.60
N ASN A 8 1.62 11.79 0.93
CA ASN A 8 2.10 11.81 2.32
C ASN A 8 1.38 12.84 3.20
N LEU A 9 1.18 14.04 2.68
CA LEU A 9 0.49 15.12 3.40
C LEU A 9 -1.03 15.06 3.24
N HIS A 10 -1.53 14.17 2.37
CA HIS A 10 -2.94 14.06 2.01
C HIS A 10 -3.54 15.40 1.51
N THR A 11 -2.79 16.08 0.64
CA THR A 11 -3.06 17.43 0.11
C THR A 11 -3.35 17.39 -1.39
N PHE A 12 -4.34 16.59 -1.77
CA PHE A 12 -4.84 16.57 -3.15
C PHE A 12 -5.70 17.80 -3.41
N ASP A 13 -5.50 18.43 -4.57
CA ASP A 13 -6.18 19.69 -4.93
C ASP A 13 -7.65 19.44 -5.32
N ASP A 14 -7.89 18.39 -6.11
CA ASP A 14 -9.20 18.03 -6.63
C ASP A 14 -9.30 16.50 -6.91
N ARG A 15 -10.46 16.07 -7.42
CA ARG A 15 -10.71 14.66 -7.77
C ARG A 15 -9.83 14.17 -8.92
N ASP A 16 -9.46 15.05 -9.85
CA ASP A 16 -8.62 14.67 -10.98
C ASP A 16 -7.18 14.41 -10.50
N ASP A 17 -6.73 15.15 -9.49
CA ASP A 17 -5.45 14.93 -8.81
C ASP A 17 -5.42 13.60 -8.08
N VAL A 18 -6.52 13.23 -7.40
CA VAL A 18 -6.68 11.91 -6.81
C VAL A 18 -6.69 10.80 -7.89
N ALA A 19 -7.37 11.03 -9.02
CA ALA A 19 -7.43 10.05 -10.11
C ALA A 19 -6.04 9.79 -10.70
N ARG A 20 -5.29 10.85 -11.02
CA ARG A 20 -3.90 10.76 -11.50
C ARG A 20 -3.01 10.03 -10.50
N PHE A 21 -3.19 10.28 -9.20
CA PHE A 21 -2.46 9.55 -8.17
C PHE A 21 -2.79 8.06 -8.15
N ILE A 22 -4.07 7.69 -8.23
CA ILE A 22 -4.51 6.29 -8.23
C ILE A 22 -3.92 5.55 -9.44
N GLU A 23 -4.05 6.12 -10.65
CA GLU A 23 -3.52 5.52 -11.87
C GLU A 23 -2.00 5.35 -11.82
N ALA A 24 -1.27 6.39 -11.38
CA ALA A 24 0.18 6.32 -11.21
C ALA A 24 0.60 5.25 -10.18
N SER A 25 -0.24 5.00 -9.18
CA SER A 25 0.03 4.03 -8.11
C SER A 25 -0.21 2.57 -8.53
N PHE A 26 -0.79 2.30 -9.70
CA PHE A 26 -0.93 0.93 -10.21
C PHE A 26 0.43 0.26 -10.42
N ALA A 27 1.41 1.03 -10.92
CA ALA A 27 2.79 0.56 -11.08
C ALA A 27 3.46 0.18 -9.75
N ASP A 28 2.98 0.76 -8.64
CA ASP A 28 3.48 0.50 -7.28
C ASP A 28 2.77 -0.68 -6.60
N GLY A 29 1.88 -1.39 -7.29
CA GLY A 29 1.08 -2.47 -6.73
C GLY A 29 0.05 -1.99 -5.70
N LEU A 30 -0.40 -0.73 -5.81
CA LEU A 30 -1.57 -0.27 -5.07
C LEU A 30 -2.83 -0.38 -5.91
N PHE A 31 -3.97 -0.41 -5.23
CA PHE A 31 -5.28 -0.42 -5.86
C PHE A 31 -5.45 -1.59 -6.85
N GLU A 32 -4.92 -2.77 -6.52
CA GLU A 32 -4.88 -3.96 -7.41
C GLU A 32 -6.24 -4.26 -8.06
N ASP A 33 -7.33 -4.21 -7.29
CA ASP A 33 -8.69 -4.44 -7.80
C ASP A 33 -9.12 -3.39 -8.84
N VAL A 34 -8.74 -2.12 -8.62
CA VAL A 34 -9.03 -1.00 -9.54
C VAL A 34 -8.12 -1.08 -10.77
N ALA A 35 -6.86 -1.47 -10.60
CA ALA A 35 -5.91 -1.66 -11.69
C ALA A 35 -6.37 -2.79 -12.63
N ALA A 36 -6.88 -3.89 -12.08
CA ALA A 36 -7.43 -4.99 -12.86
C ALA A 36 -8.66 -4.53 -13.68
N ALA A 37 -9.60 -3.83 -13.04
CA ALA A 37 -10.77 -3.28 -13.73
C ALA A 37 -10.38 -2.23 -14.79
N PHE A 38 -9.34 -1.43 -14.53
CA PHE A 38 -8.83 -0.45 -15.48
C PHE A 38 -8.33 -1.15 -16.76
N GLU A 39 -7.52 -2.20 -16.64
CA GLU A 39 -6.99 -2.93 -17.80
C GLU A 39 -8.06 -3.67 -18.59
N GLU A 40 -9.07 -4.21 -17.91
CA GLU A 40 -10.23 -4.84 -18.55
C GLU A 40 -11.01 -3.82 -19.41
N ILE A 41 -11.37 -2.67 -18.84
CA ILE A 41 -12.10 -1.61 -19.55
C ILE A 41 -11.23 -1.01 -20.66
N ARG A 42 -9.93 -0.82 -20.41
CA ARG A 42 -8.99 -0.28 -21.40
C ARG A 42 -8.93 -1.15 -22.65
N THR A 43 -9.00 -2.47 -22.48
CA THR A 43 -8.96 -3.43 -23.58
C THR A 43 -10.31 -3.55 -24.31
N ALA A 44 -11.42 -3.45 -23.59
CA ALA A 44 -12.76 -3.61 -24.15
C ALA A 44 -13.34 -2.33 -24.79
N GLU A 45 -13.16 -1.19 -24.13
CA GLU A 45 -13.86 0.06 -24.44
C GLU A 45 -12.92 1.22 -24.78
N GLY A 46 -11.65 1.13 -24.35
CA GLY A 46 -10.62 2.14 -24.65
C GLY A 46 -10.08 2.87 -23.40
N PRO A 47 -8.97 3.61 -23.55
CA PRO A 47 -8.28 4.25 -22.43
C PRO A 47 -9.09 5.36 -21.76
N GLU A 48 -9.90 6.11 -22.52
CA GLU A 48 -10.72 7.19 -21.96
C GLU A 48 -11.78 6.65 -20.99
N GLN A 49 -12.42 5.53 -21.33
CA GLN A 49 -13.43 4.87 -20.51
C GLN A 49 -12.81 4.29 -19.23
N ALA A 50 -11.60 3.75 -19.34
CA ALA A 50 -10.85 3.23 -18.21
C ALA A 50 -10.48 4.35 -17.21
N SER A 51 -9.94 5.47 -17.70
CA SER A 51 -9.66 6.63 -16.86
C SER A 51 -10.93 7.27 -16.28
N ALA A 52 -12.02 7.32 -17.04
CA ALA A 52 -13.31 7.77 -16.53
C ALA A 52 -13.84 6.88 -15.40
N MET A 53 -13.56 5.56 -15.43
CA MET A 53 -13.87 4.65 -14.32
C MET A 53 -13.10 5.04 -13.06
N VAL A 54 -11.79 5.29 -13.17
CA VAL A 54 -10.98 5.71 -12.02
C VAL A 54 -11.48 7.04 -11.45
N ALA A 55 -11.77 8.03 -12.31
CA ALA A 55 -12.27 9.34 -11.89
C ALA A 55 -13.58 9.27 -11.08
N ARG A 56 -14.48 8.33 -11.39
CA ARG A 56 -15.71 8.10 -10.61
C ARG A 56 -15.42 7.64 -9.18
N HIS A 57 -14.32 6.92 -8.98
CA HIS A 57 -13.88 6.39 -7.68
C HIS A 57 -12.70 7.16 -7.07
N ALA A 58 -12.32 8.30 -7.66
CA ALA A 58 -11.18 9.12 -7.26
C ALA A 58 -11.48 9.98 -6.03
N VAL A 59 -11.72 9.31 -4.92
CA VAL A 59 -11.93 9.92 -3.62
C VAL A 59 -10.99 9.23 -2.66
N LEU A 60 -10.28 10.00 -1.84
CA LEU A 60 -9.46 9.48 -0.77
C LEU A 60 -9.77 10.29 0.48
N TYR A 61 -10.36 9.64 1.47
CA TYR A 61 -10.53 10.23 2.80
C TYR A 61 -9.40 9.75 3.71
N PRO A 62 -8.70 10.67 4.41
CA PRO A 62 -7.53 10.32 5.20
C PRO A 62 -7.92 9.52 6.44
N LEU A 63 -7.16 8.46 6.70
CA LEU A 63 -7.28 7.64 7.91
C LEU A 63 -5.96 7.64 8.69
N LYS A 64 -5.92 7.11 9.92
CA LYS A 64 -4.65 7.01 10.66
C LYS A 64 -3.62 6.14 9.94
N PHE A 65 -4.09 5.11 9.26
CA PHE A 65 -3.31 4.34 8.30
C PHE A 65 -4.24 4.05 7.12
N GLY A 66 -3.71 4.06 5.91
CA GLY A 66 -4.49 3.96 4.68
C GLY A 66 -5.33 5.20 4.40
N SER A 67 -6.26 5.03 3.46
CA SER A 67 -7.31 5.96 3.11
C SER A 67 -8.61 5.20 2.79
N CYS A 68 -9.73 5.92 2.73
CA CYS A 68 -11.03 5.38 2.35
C CYS A 68 -11.44 5.91 0.96
N MET A 69 -11.80 5.02 0.04
CA MET A 69 -12.24 5.38 -1.32
C MET A 69 -13.70 5.85 -1.41
N ARG A 70 -14.39 5.94 -0.28
CA ARG A 70 -15.77 6.44 -0.21
C ARG A 70 -15.78 7.93 0.09
N GLU A 71 -16.79 8.64 -0.42
CA GLU A 71 -17.11 10.03 -0.05
C GLU A 71 -17.64 10.14 1.39
N VAL A 72 -16.74 9.93 2.36
CA VAL A 72 -17.04 10.00 3.80
C VAL A 72 -17.42 11.41 4.22
N ASN A 73 -16.85 12.44 3.58
CA ASN A 73 -17.16 13.85 3.88
C ASN A 73 -18.64 14.19 3.62
N LEU A 74 -19.26 13.57 2.61
CA LEU A 74 -20.63 13.86 2.22
C LEU A 74 -21.64 12.97 2.96
N TRP A 75 -21.33 11.68 3.12
CA TRP A 75 -22.28 10.67 3.58
C TRP A 75 -21.93 10.00 4.92
N GLY A 76 -20.83 10.42 5.56
CA GLY A 76 -20.25 9.72 6.71
C GLY A 76 -19.74 8.31 6.36
N CYS A 77 -19.40 7.52 7.38
CA CYS A 77 -19.04 6.11 7.19
C CYS A 77 -20.14 5.20 7.78
N PRO A 78 -20.88 4.42 6.96
CA PRO A 78 -21.94 3.53 7.46
C PRO A 78 -21.38 2.43 8.37
N TYR A 79 -20.10 2.08 8.19
CA TYR A 79 -19.41 1.06 8.98
C TYR A 79 -18.65 1.61 10.18
N ARG A 80 -18.90 2.88 10.57
CA ARG A 80 -18.28 3.51 11.75
C ARG A 80 -16.75 3.38 11.77
N LEU A 81 -16.11 3.53 10.61
CA LEU A 81 -14.66 3.41 10.43
C LEU A 81 -14.08 2.08 10.95
N LYS A 82 -14.79 0.96 10.73
CA LYS A 82 -14.34 -0.40 11.14
C LYS A 82 -12.91 -0.73 10.68
N CYS A 83 -12.45 -0.17 9.56
CA CYS A 83 -11.09 -0.29 9.06
C CYS A 83 -10.02 0.22 10.05
N GLN A 84 -10.29 1.31 10.79
CA GLN A 84 -9.39 1.85 11.83
C GLN A 84 -9.30 0.95 13.07
N SER A 85 -10.23 0.03 13.14
CA SER A 85 -10.36 -1.03 14.12
C SER A 85 -9.72 -2.35 13.64
N ALA A 86 -9.07 -2.32 12.47
CA ALA A 86 -8.50 -3.47 11.77
C ALA A 86 -9.52 -4.54 11.35
N ALA A 87 -10.79 -4.17 11.19
CA ALA A 87 -11.75 -5.02 10.54
C ALA A 87 -11.70 -4.81 9.02
N PHE A 88 -11.96 -5.86 8.26
CA PHE A 88 -12.05 -5.78 6.80
C PHE A 88 -13.11 -4.76 6.35
N CYS A 89 -12.76 -3.98 5.34
CA CYS A 89 -13.61 -2.95 4.74
C CYS A 89 -13.25 -2.82 3.27
N GLU A 90 -14.21 -3.00 2.36
CA GLU A 90 -13.98 -2.94 0.92
C GLU A 90 -13.50 -1.56 0.42
N HIS A 91 -13.88 -0.49 1.12
CA HIS A 91 -13.48 0.88 0.77
C HIS A 91 -12.08 1.27 1.29
N PHE A 92 -11.41 0.41 2.06
CA PHE A 92 -10.10 0.72 2.64
C PHE A 92 -8.97 0.39 1.67
N THR A 93 -8.02 1.30 1.52
CA THR A 93 -6.84 1.10 0.68
C THR A 93 -5.58 1.64 1.36
N LEU A 94 -4.42 1.08 1.00
CA LEU A 94 -3.12 1.64 1.33
C LEU A 94 -2.74 2.68 0.28
N THR A 95 -2.10 3.75 0.74
CA THR A 95 -1.66 4.85 -0.13
C THR A 95 -0.14 4.95 -0.21
N GLY A 96 0.58 4.25 0.68
CA GLY A 96 2.04 4.30 0.76
C GLY A 96 2.59 5.48 1.51
N ARG A 97 1.75 6.17 2.27
CA ARG A 97 2.22 7.24 3.14
C ARG A 97 3.19 6.67 4.17
N MET A 98 4.21 7.44 4.49
CA MET A 98 5.28 7.04 5.39
C MET A 98 4.78 6.77 6.82
N ASP A 99 3.67 7.40 7.22
CA ASP A 99 3.04 7.22 8.53
C ASP A 99 2.20 5.93 8.62
N GLU A 100 1.87 5.26 7.52
CA GLU A 100 1.03 4.05 7.52
C GLU A 100 1.69 2.91 8.30
N LEU A 101 2.96 2.60 8.02
CA LEU A 101 3.67 1.52 8.69
C LEU A 101 3.80 1.73 10.21
N PRO A 102 4.31 2.87 10.72
CA PRO A 102 4.41 3.07 12.16
C PRO A 102 3.03 3.03 12.84
N ASN A 103 1.98 3.55 12.19
CA ASN A 103 0.62 3.48 12.72
C ASN A 103 0.06 2.05 12.73
N LEU A 104 0.35 1.23 11.72
CA LEU A 104 0.01 -0.20 11.68
C LEU A 104 0.72 -0.97 12.80
N ILE A 105 2.02 -0.72 13.02
CA ILE A 105 2.81 -1.36 14.08
C ILE A 105 2.26 -0.98 15.45
N ALA A 106 2.01 0.31 15.70
CA ALA A 106 1.45 0.78 16.95
C ALA A 106 0.07 0.16 17.22
N LYS A 107 -0.79 0.08 16.20
CA LYS A 107 -2.11 -0.55 16.31
C LYS A 107 -2.01 -2.04 16.65
N LYS A 108 -1.10 -2.77 15.98
CA LYS A 108 -0.85 -4.20 16.24
C LYS A 108 -0.38 -4.44 17.68
N GLN A 109 0.59 -3.65 18.15
CA GLN A 109 1.07 -3.73 19.53
C GLN A 109 -0.02 -3.44 20.56
N ALA A 110 -0.83 -2.41 20.34
CA ALA A 110 -1.97 -2.10 21.21
C ALA A 110 -2.98 -3.25 21.27
N LEU A 111 -3.26 -3.87 20.11
CA LEU A 111 -4.18 -4.98 20.00
C LEU A 111 -3.63 -6.27 20.64
N GLN A 112 -2.33 -6.55 20.52
CA GLN A 112 -1.66 -7.65 21.22
C GLN A 112 -1.70 -7.47 22.74
N LYS A 113 -1.46 -6.25 23.24
CA LYS A 113 -1.61 -5.95 24.67
C LYS A 113 -3.05 -6.17 25.16
N ALA A 114 -4.05 -5.78 24.36
CA ALA A 114 -5.45 -6.02 24.67
C ALA A 114 -5.78 -7.52 24.67
N TYR A 115 -5.26 -8.28 23.70
CA TYR A 115 -5.40 -9.73 23.63
C TYR A 115 -4.87 -10.40 24.91
N SER A 116 -3.61 -10.15 25.29
CA SER A 116 -3.01 -10.74 26.49
C SER A 116 -3.81 -10.48 27.76
N LYS A 117 -4.31 -9.25 27.94
CA LYS A 117 -5.16 -8.89 29.08
C LYS A 117 -6.49 -9.64 29.07
N LEU A 118 -7.13 -9.73 27.90
CA LEU A 118 -8.43 -10.38 27.77
C LEU A 118 -8.31 -11.91 27.95
N THR A 119 -7.20 -12.52 27.53
CA THR A 119 -6.91 -13.94 27.76
C THR A 119 -6.89 -14.28 29.25
N GLN A 120 -6.25 -13.44 30.07
CA GLN A 120 -6.23 -13.61 31.53
C GLN A 120 -7.63 -13.50 32.15
N LEU A 121 -8.47 -12.61 31.64
CA LEU A 121 -9.85 -12.43 32.12
C LEU A 121 -10.79 -13.56 31.70
N THR A 122 -10.56 -14.14 30.52
CA THR A 122 -11.41 -15.22 29.98
C THR A 122 -11.31 -16.50 30.79
N GLN A 123 -10.19 -16.73 31.49
CA GLN A 123 -10.05 -17.83 32.46
C GLN A 123 -11.06 -17.72 33.61
N ARG A 124 -11.57 -16.51 33.90
CA ARG A 124 -12.53 -16.22 34.98
C ARG A 124 -13.94 -15.96 34.46
N GLN A 125 -14.09 -15.49 33.23
CA GLN A 125 -15.37 -15.14 32.61
C GLN A 125 -15.42 -15.61 31.14
N PRO A 126 -16.08 -16.75 30.85
CA PRO A 126 -16.10 -17.33 29.50
C PRO A 126 -16.81 -16.44 28.46
N ASP A 127 -17.66 -15.50 28.88
CA ASP A 127 -18.35 -14.54 28.01
C ASP A 127 -17.40 -13.68 27.15
N TYR A 128 -16.11 -13.59 27.52
CA TYR A 128 -15.11 -12.88 26.74
C TYR A 128 -14.53 -13.68 25.56
N GLN A 129 -14.86 -14.96 25.40
CA GLN A 129 -14.35 -15.79 24.30
C GLN A 129 -14.67 -15.18 22.92
N THR A 130 -15.88 -14.68 22.71
CA THR A 130 -16.27 -14.03 21.45
C THR A 130 -15.41 -12.79 21.16
N ARG A 131 -15.11 -11.99 22.19
CA ARG A 131 -14.27 -10.80 22.05
C ARG A 131 -12.80 -11.15 21.76
N LEU A 132 -12.29 -12.25 22.32
CA LEU A 132 -10.96 -12.77 22.00
C LEU A 132 -10.87 -13.18 20.52
N ALA A 133 -11.85 -13.95 20.04
CA ALA A 133 -11.90 -14.37 18.64
C ALA A 133 -11.96 -13.16 17.68
N ASP A 134 -12.69 -12.10 18.03
CA ASP A 134 -12.72 -10.86 17.26
C ASP A 134 -11.36 -10.14 17.22
N ILE A 135 -10.63 -10.14 18.34
CA ILE A 135 -9.27 -9.58 18.40
C ILE A 135 -8.31 -10.40 17.52
N GLU A 136 -8.41 -11.72 17.53
CA GLU A 136 -7.58 -12.60 16.68
C GLU A 136 -7.82 -12.34 15.19
N LYS A 137 -9.09 -12.22 14.77
CA LYS A 137 -9.45 -11.86 13.39
C LYS A 137 -8.83 -10.52 12.98
N ARG A 138 -8.90 -9.51 13.84
CA ARG A 138 -8.31 -8.18 13.59
C ARG A 138 -6.78 -8.23 13.55
N LEU A 139 -6.13 -9.04 14.39
CA LEU A 139 -4.68 -9.26 14.33
C LEU A 139 -4.27 -9.94 13.02
N HIS A 140 -5.06 -10.91 12.54
CA HIS A 140 -4.82 -11.55 11.25
C HIS A 140 -4.93 -10.54 10.10
N GLN A 141 -5.97 -9.69 10.10
CA GLN A 141 -6.14 -8.63 9.11
C GLN A 141 -4.97 -7.63 9.13
N LEU A 142 -4.51 -7.19 10.31
CA LEU A 142 -3.33 -6.30 10.40
C LEU A 142 -2.07 -6.94 9.83
N LYS A 143 -1.87 -8.24 10.04
CA LYS A 143 -0.73 -8.96 9.45
C LYS A 143 -0.82 -8.98 7.92
N ALA A 144 -2.01 -9.18 7.36
CA ALA A 144 -2.22 -9.14 5.92
C ALA A 144 -1.91 -7.74 5.34
N ILE A 145 -2.44 -6.68 5.96
CA ILE A 145 -2.18 -5.29 5.55
C ILE A 145 -0.69 -4.95 5.67
N GLN A 146 -0.04 -5.36 6.77
CA GLN A 146 1.40 -5.16 6.96
C GLN A 146 2.23 -5.89 5.89
N ALA A 147 1.85 -7.12 5.54
CA ALA A 147 2.53 -7.90 4.50
C ALA A 147 2.33 -7.28 3.10
N GLN A 148 1.16 -6.72 2.81
CA GLN A 148 0.91 -5.96 1.58
C GLN A 148 1.81 -4.72 1.52
N TRP A 149 1.88 -3.94 2.60
CA TRP A 149 2.76 -2.77 2.68
C TRP A 149 4.23 -3.15 2.47
N GLN A 150 4.69 -4.24 3.10
CA GLN A 150 6.07 -4.74 2.97
C GLN A 150 6.39 -5.24 1.56
N ARG A 151 5.44 -5.90 0.88
CA ARG A 151 5.60 -6.33 -0.51
C ARG A 151 5.87 -5.13 -1.41
N ARG A 152 5.04 -4.09 -1.30
CA ARG A 152 5.28 -2.82 -2.00
C ARG A 152 6.64 -2.22 -1.67
N ALA A 153 6.97 -2.10 -0.39
CA ALA A 153 8.22 -1.47 0.03
C ALA A 153 9.46 -2.17 -0.55
N LYS A 154 9.40 -3.50 -0.73
CA LYS A 154 10.45 -4.26 -1.44
C LYS A 154 10.51 -3.93 -2.92
N THR A 155 9.37 -3.80 -3.61
CA THR A 155 9.32 -3.41 -5.02
C THR A 155 9.89 -2.01 -5.25
N GLN A 156 9.73 -1.11 -4.27
CA GLN A 156 10.25 0.26 -4.31
C GLN A 156 11.66 0.40 -3.70
N GLN A 157 12.28 -0.70 -3.25
CA GLN A 157 13.58 -0.65 -2.60
C GLN A 157 14.66 -0.30 -3.63
N LEU A 158 15.28 0.87 -3.46
CA LEU A 158 16.45 1.26 -4.23
C LEU A 158 17.59 0.26 -3.95
N VAL A 159 18.03 -0.43 -4.99
CA VAL A 159 19.19 -1.33 -4.94
C VAL A 159 20.40 -0.52 -5.37
N ALA A 160 21.43 -0.47 -4.54
CA ALA A 160 22.70 0.15 -4.93
C ALA A 160 23.22 -0.49 -6.22
N THR A 161 23.80 0.29 -7.13
CA THR A 161 24.36 -0.20 -8.41
C THR A 161 25.35 -1.35 -8.18
N GLU A 162 26.15 -1.27 -7.12
CA GLU A 162 27.07 -2.32 -6.66
C GLU A 162 26.35 -3.65 -6.37
N ASN A 163 25.16 -3.59 -5.77
CA ASN A 163 24.33 -4.75 -5.45
C ASN A 163 23.56 -5.30 -6.67
N VAL A 164 23.35 -4.47 -7.71
CA VAL A 164 22.80 -4.91 -9.01
C VAL A 164 23.84 -5.75 -9.77
N LEU A 165 25.12 -5.43 -9.59
CA LEU A 165 26.26 -6.09 -10.22
C LEU A 165 26.85 -7.23 -9.38
N SER A 166 26.49 -7.36 -8.09
CA SER A 166 27.01 -8.39 -7.18
C SER A 166 26.38 -9.78 -7.37
N GLY A 167 25.33 -9.92 -8.19
CA GLY A 167 24.77 -11.24 -8.53
C GLY A 167 25.53 -11.85 -9.70
N GLU A 168 26.33 -12.90 -9.45
CA GLU A 168 27.13 -13.68 -10.43
C GLU A 168 27.23 -13.05 -11.84
N VAL A 169 27.90 -11.89 -11.93
CA VAL A 169 28.35 -11.35 -13.23
C VAL A 169 29.58 -12.16 -13.59
N ILE A 170 29.34 -13.39 -14.04
CA ILE A 170 30.34 -14.20 -14.72
C ILE A 170 30.61 -13.45 -16.03
N THR A 171 31.78 -12.81 -16.11
CA THR A 171 32.56 -12.39 -17.30
C THR A 171 31.82 -12.27 -18.62
N GLU A 172 31.99 -11.13 -19.30
CA GLU A 172 31.68 -10.85 -20.72
C GLU A 172 30.70 -11.84 -21.39
N GLY A 173 29.41 -11.52 -21.36
CA GLY A 173 28.41 -12.20 -22.20
C GLY A 173 27.06 -12.51 -21.57
N LYS A 174 26.84 -12.30 -20.27
CA LYS A 174 25.53 -12.53 -19.64
C LYS A 174 25.04 -11.35 -18.82
N VAL A 175 24.74 -10.25 -19.51
CA VAL A 175 23.85 -9.25 -18.91
C VAL A 175 22.43 -9.80 -18.95
N ARG A 176 21.85 -10.12 -17.78
CA ARG A 176 20.54 -10.80 -17.68
C ARG A 176 19.37 -9.82 -17.64
N THR A 177 19.62 -8.55 -17.30
CA THR A 177 18.58 -7.53 -17.15
C THR A 177 19.04 -6.16 -17.64
N LEU A 178 18.11 -5.33 -18.09
CA LEU A 178 18.40 -3.94 -18.50
C LEU A 178 19.06 -3.14 -17.37
N ALA A 179 18.67 -3.37 -16.11
CA ALA A 179 19.26 -2.72 -14.95
C ALA A 179 20.76 -2.99 -14.80
N GLN A 180 21.22 -4.21 -15.14
CA GLN A 180 22.64 -4.56 -15.14
C GLN A 180 23.40 -3.86 -16.28
N LEU A 181 22.79 -3.68 -17.47
CA LEU A 181 23.40 -2.89 -18.56
C LEU A 181 23.63 -1.45 -18.13
N PHE A 182 22.59 -0.80 -17.59
CA PHE A 182 22.68 0.58 -17.12
C PHE A 182 23.68 0.74 -15.97
N ALA A 183 23.75 -0.22 -15.05
CA ALA A 183 24.73 -0.18 -13.96
C ALA A 183 26.19 -0.32 -14.46
N LEU A 184 26.43 -1.14 -15.47
CA LEU A 184 27.76 -1.27 -16.11
C LEU A 184 28.17 0.03 -16.82
N GLU A 185 27.27 0.60 -17.62
CA GLU A 185 27.52 1.86 -18.34
C GLU A 185 27.79 3.01 -17.36
N TYR A 186 26.99 3.10 -16.29
CA TYR A 186 27.19 4.10 -15.24
C TYR A 186 28.54 3.95 -14.55
N GLN A 187 29.00 2.72 -14.26
CA GLN A 187 30.33 2.49 -13.71
C GLN A 187 31.47 2.88 -14.66
N GLN A 188 31.30 2.70 -15.97
CA GLN A 188 32.29 3.12 -16.96
C GLN A 188 32.38 4.65 -17.00
N LEU A 189 31.25 5.34 -17.07
CA LEU A 189 31.19 6.81 -17.04
C LEU A 189 31.80 7.41 -15.75
N MET A 190 31.62 6.74 -14.61
CA MET A 190 32.24 7.19 -13.35
C MET A 190 33.77 6.99 -13.34
N LYS A 191 34.29 5.98 -14.04
CA LYS A 191 35.75 5.73 -14.17
C LYS A 191 36.44 6.64 -15.18
N GLU A 192 35.71 7.17 -16.16
CA GLU A 192 36.24 8.11 -17.16
C GLU A 192 36.31 9.56 -16.67
N ASN A 193 35.62 9.87 -15.57
CA ASN A 193 35.55 11.22 -14.97
C ASN A 193 36.48 11.41 -13.74
N ASP A 194 37.29 10.40 -13.42
CA ASP A 194 38.39 10.45 -12.43
C ASP A 194 39.76 10.51 -13.15
#